data_AF-A0A8D8PHE9-F1
#
_entry.id   AF-A0A8D8PHE9-F1
#
_cell.length_a   1.000
_cell.length_b   1.000
_cell.length_c   1.000
_cell.angle_alpha   90.00
_cell.angle_beta   90.00
_cell.angle_gamma   90.00
#
_symmetry.space_group_name_H-M   'P 1'
#
loop_
_entity.id
_entity.type
_entity.pdbx_description
1 polymer ?
#
loop_
_entity_poly.entity_id
_entity_poly.type
_entity_poly.pdbx_seq_one_letter_code
_entity_poly.pdbx_strand_id
1 'polypeptide(L)'
;MKDTFDKLFEATKKDDSGFVALCHGDVWTNNHMFSYHESGDPKDVLLIDFQGPYYGSPVLELFYYIVSSTTLELKTNHFDELIQYYQNQLADSLRKLDYPERIPTLRDIHIEMLKRAYFGMQCLYGILPVVLANKSENANFAGFVGEEEENVQFRHDVFNNPLYHQHLRPLLKMFDLRGYLDHE
;
A
#
# COMPACT_ATOMS: atom_id res chain seq x y z
N MET A 1 -5.58 17.72 -12.01
CA MET A 1 -5.62 17.68 -10.53
C MET A 1 -7.00 17.32 -10.01
N LYS A 2 -8.09 18.04 -10.36
CA LYS A 2 -9.46 17.72 -9.90
C LYS A 2 -9.90 16.27 -10.22
N ASP A 3 -9.74 15.83 -11.48
CA ASP A 3 -10.03 14.45 -11.91
C ASP A 3 -9.23 13.37 -11.14
N THR A 4 -7.96 13.65 -10.83
CA THR A 4 -7.08 12.77 -10.05
C THR A 4 -7.57 12.62 -8.61
N PHE A 5 -7.98 13.73 -7.98
CA PHE A 5 -8.52 13.72 -6.63
C PHE A 5 -9.86 13.00 -6.56
N ASP A 6 -10.75 13.19 -7.54
CA ASP A 6 -12.05 12.53 -7.60
C ASP A 6 -11.88 11.01 -7.74
N LYS A 7 -10.95 10.55 -8.61
CA LYS A 7 -10.61 9.13 -8.76
C LYS A 7 -9.99 8.52 -7.50
N LEU A 8 -9.10 9.25 -6.83
CA LEU A 8 -8.51 8.82 -5.56
C LEU A 8 -9.58 8.73 -4.46
N PHE A 9 -10.48 9.72 -4.40
CA PHE A 9 -11.59 9.74 -3.47
C PHE A 9 -12.49 8.51 -3.67
N GLU A 10 -12.93 8.24 -4.91
CA GLU A 10 -13.76 7.07 -5.19
C GLU A 10 -13.02 5.74 -4.92
N ALA A 11 -11.72 5.64 -5.20
CA ALA A 11 -10.93 4.44 -4.90
C ALA A 11 -10.75 4.18 -3.40
N THR A 12 -10.77 5.23 -2.57
CA THR A 12 -10.61 5.13 -1.10
C THR A 12 -11.93 5.17 -0.35
N LYS A 13 -13.04 5.50 -1.02
CA LYS A 13 -14.37 5.56 -0.45
C LYS A 13 -14.78 4.21 0.13
N LYS A 14 -15.36 4.25 1.32
CA LYS A 14 -15.91 3.08 1.98
C LYS A 14 -17.05 2.52 1.13
N ASP A 15 -16.96 1.23 0.82
CA ASP A 15 -18.00 0.44 0.13
C ASP A 15 -18.45 -0.67 1.09
N ASP A 16 -19.66 -0.51 1.62
CA ASP A 16 -20.25 -1.47 2.57
C ASP A 16 -20.77 -2.75 1.91
N SER A 17 -20.64 -2.89 0.58
CA SER A 17 -20.95 -4.14 -0.13
C SER A 17 -19.85 -5.20 -0.01
N GLY A 18 -18.64 -4.80 0.40
CA GLY A 18 -17.48 -5.67 0.59
C GLY A 18 -17.12 -5.90 2.06
N PHE A 19 -16.09 -6.70 2.29
CA PHE A 19 -15.52 -6.86 3.64
C PHE A 19 -14.81 -5.57 4.05
N VAL A 20 -15.16 -5.05 5.22
CA VAL A 20 -14.56 -3.86 5.83
C VAL A 20 -13.95 -4.19 7.19
N ALA A 21 -12.84 -3.54 7.52
CA ALA A 21 -12.12 -3.71 8.77
C ALA A 21 -11.61 -2.37 9.30
N LEU A 22 -11.29 -2.32 10.59
CA LEU A 22 -10.48 -1.24 11.14
C LEU A 22 -9.04 -1.43 10.67
N CYS A 23 -8.59 -0.50 9.84
CA CYS A 23 -7.29 -0.48 9.21
C CYS A 23 -6.38 0.53 9.93
N HIS A 24 -5.08 0.28 9.94
CA HIS A 24 -4.07 1.16 10.55
C HIS A 24 -3.92 2.48 9.78
N GLY A 25 -3.94 2.41 8.45
CA GLY A 25 -3.88 3.56 7.53
C GLY A 25 -2.55 4.28 7.44
N ASP A 26 -1.52 3.77 8.11
CA ASP A 26 -0.14 4.18 7.89
C ASP A 26 0.84 2.99 8.06
N VAL A 27 0.54 1.87 7.42
CA VAL A 27 1.23 0.59 7.61
C VAL A 27 2.53 0.45 6.79
N TRP A 28 3.37 1.49 6.68
CA TRP A 28 4.69 1.35 6.04
C TRP A 28 5.75 0.73 6.96
N THR A 29 6.92 0.31 6.42
CA THR A 29 7.96 -0.44 7.17
C THR A 29 8.39 0.23 8.47
N ASN A 30 8.43 1.57 8.52
CA ASN A 30 8.90 2.30 9.72
C ASN A 30 7.94 2.17 10.92
N ASN A 31 6.68 1.83 10.66
CA ASN A 31 5.65 1.66 11.68
C ASN A 31 5.53 0.19 12.15
N HIS A 32 6.56 -0.62 11.87
CA HIS A 32 6.69 -1.99 12.35
C HIS A 32 7.86 -2.09 13.33
N MET A 33 7.55 -2.39 14.59
CA MET A 33 8.55 -2.63 15.62
C MET A 33 8.80 -4.13 15.76
N PHE A 34 10.03 -4.55 15.46
CA PHE A 34 10.44 -5.95 15.54
C PHE A 34 11.13 -6.27 16.87
N SER A 35 10.78 -7.40 17.45
CA SER A 35 11.62 -8.06 18.47
C SER A 35 12.47 -9.13 17.81
N TYR A 36 13.64 -9.42 18.40
CA TYR A 36 14.62 -10.34 17.79
C TYR A 36 15.02 -11.45 18.76
N HIS A 37 15.32 -12.62 18.22
CA HIS A 37 16.04 -13.66 18.94
C HIS A 37 17.50 -13.26 19.17
N GLU A 38 18.19 -13.94 20.08
CA GLU A 38 19.64 -13.76 20.28
C GLU A 38 20.45 -14.06 19.00
N SER A 39 19.92 -14.88 18.09
CA SER A 39 20.51 -15.16 16.77
C SER A 39 20.47 -13.95 15.82
N GLY A 40 19.67 -12.93 16.12
CA GLY A 40 19.42 -11.77 15.24
C GLY A 40 18.22 -11.95 14.31
N ASP A 41 17.54 -13.09 14.34
CA ASP A 41 16.34 -13.32 13.53
C ASP A 41 15.10 -12.63 14.13
N PRO A 42 14.20 -12.05 13.30
CA PRO A 42 12.94 -11.50 13.77
C PRO A 42 12.11 -12.55 14.50
N LYS A 43 11.69 -12.23 15.73
CA LYS A 43 10.88 -13.09 16.59
C LYS A 43 9.39 -12.73 16.50
N ASP A 44 9.08 -11.44 16.56
CA ASP A 44 7.72 -10.93 16.60
C ASP A 44 7.68 -9.50 16.07
N VAL A 45 6.49 -9.04 15.68
CA VAL A 45 6.27 -7.69 15.15
C VAL A 45 5.05 -7.04 15.80
N LEU A 46 5.19 -5.76 16.14
CA LEU A 46 4.10 -4.92 16.62
C LEU A 46 3.95 -3.71 15.69
N LEU A 47 2.71 -3.41 15.29
CA LEU A 47 2.39 -2.17 14.61
C LEU A 47 2.34 -1.00 15.61
N ILE A 48 2.92 0.13 15.23
CA ILE A 48 2.97 1.36 16.03
C ILE A 48 2.52 2.56 15.19
N ASP A 49 2.24 3.69 15.83
CA ASP A 49 1.87 4.95 15.16
C ASP A 49 0.53 4.90 14.40
N PHE A 50 -0.57 4.79 15.17
CA PHE A 50 -1.94 4.78 14.66
C PHE A 50 -2.48 6.19 14.36
N GLN A 51 -1.74 7.00 13.60
CA GLN A 51 -2.14 8.37 13.23
C GLN A 51 -3.17 8.43 12.09
N GLY A 52 -3.29 7.38 11.28
CA GLY A 52 -4.16 7.32 10.10
C GLY A 52 -5.31 6.30 10.10
N PRO A 53 -5.82 5.77 11.23
CA PRO A 53 -6.74 4.65 11.20
C PRO A 53 -8.04 5.02 10.48
N TYR A 54 -8.55 4.08 9.70
CA TYR A 54 -9.81 4.22 8.98
C TYR A 54 -10.58 2.91 9.00
N TYR A 55 -11.90 3.01 8.82
CA TYR A 55 -12.78 1.85 8.73
C TYR A 55 -13.22 1.66 7.28
N GLY A 56 -12.70 0.63 6.62
CA GLY A 56 -12.88 0.44 5.18
C GLY A 56 -12.25 -0.84 4.66
N SER A 57 -12.00 -0.89 3.35
CA SER A 57 -11.45 -2.08 2.72
C SER A 57 -9.97 -2.26 3.05
N PRO A 58 -9.55 -3.42 3.57
CA PRO A 58 -8.14 -3.69 3.89
C PRO A 58 -7.23 -3.74 2.66
N VAL A 59 -7.81 -3.84 1.45
CA VAL A 59 -7.07 -3.82 0.18
C VAL A 59 -6.23 -2.56 0.02
N LEU A 60 -6.68 -1.42 0.54
CA LEU A 60 -5.89 -0.18 0.49
C LEU A 60 -4.59 -0.34 1.29
N GLU A 61 -4.63 -0.97 2.47
CA GLU A 61 -3.41 -1.27 3.25
C GLU A 61 -2.50 -2.27 2.54
N LEU A 62 -3.07 -3.27 1.86
CA LEU A 62 -2.29 -4.23 1.06
C LEU A 62 -1.54 -3.54 -0.07
N PHE A 63 -2.22 -2.68 -0.83
CA PHE A 63 -1.55 -1.87 -1.86
C PHE A 63 -0.47 -1.00 -1.24
N TYR A 64 -0.81 -0.26 -0.18
CA TYR A 64 0.13 0.66 0.46
C TYR A 64 1.38 -0.07 0.94
N TYR A 65 1.23 -1.13 1.74
CA TYR A 65 2.36 -1.86 2.31
C TYR A 65 3.17 -2.60 1.23
N ILE A 66 2.52 -3.38 0.36
CA ILE A 66 3.27 -4.18 -0.63
C ILE A 66 4.03 -3.25 -1.58
N VAL A 67 3.38 -2.21 -2.12
CA VAL A 67 4.00 -1.31 -3.10
C VAL A 67 5.09 -0.46 -2.46
N SER A 68 4.90 0.06 -1.24
CA SER A 68 5.88 0.97 -0.62
C SER A 68 7.01 0.26 0.13
N SER A 69 6.71 -0.83 0.84
CA SER A 69 7.51 -1.25 2.00
C SER A 69 8.25 -2.57 1.82
N THR A 70 7.77 -3.44 0.92
CA THR A 70 8.46 -4.71 0.62
C THR A 70 9.65 -4.52 -0.33
N THR A 71 10.47 -5.56 -0.50
CA THR A 71 11.55 -5.57 -1.50
C THR A 71 10.98 -5.57 -2.92
N LEU A 72 11.79 -5.18 -3.91
CA LEU A 72 11.38 -5.23 -5.32
C LEU A 72 10.95 -6.64 -5.73
N GLU A 73 11.71 -7.66 -5.33
CA GLU A 73 11.41 -9.07 -5.62
C GLU A 73 10.04 -9.48 -5.07
N LEU A 74 9.74 -9.15 -3.81
CA LEU A 74 8.47 -9.51 -3.19
C LEU A 74 7.28 -8.86 -3.91
N LYS A 75 7.35 -7.55 -4.18
CA LYS A 75 6.24 -6.85 -4.83
C LYS A 75 6.08 -7.15 -6.31
N THR A 76 7.06 -7.74 -7.00
CA THR A 76 6.94 -8.10 -8.43
C THR A 76 6.67 -9.58 -8.67
N ASN A 77 7.32 -10.46 -7.90
CA ASN A 77 7.31 -11.90 -8.16
C ASN A 77 6.36 -12.64 -7.22
N HIS A 78 6.11 -12.10 -6.02
CA HIS A 78 5.31 -12.75 -4.98
C HIS A 78 4.07 -11.92 -4.60
N PHE A 79 3.66 -10.97 -5.44
CA PHE A 79 2.51 -10.11 -5.16
C PHE A 79 1.24 -10.93 -4.85
N ASP A 80 0.88 -11.86 -5.72
CA ASP A 80 -0.33 -12.67 -5.53
C ASP A 80 -0.19 -13.66 -4.36
N GLU A 81 1.02 -14.16 -4.10
CA GLU A 81 1.32 -14.99 -2.94
C GLU A 81 1.10 -14.23 -1.63
N LEU A 82 1.51 -12.95 -1.57
CA LEU A 82 1.26 -12.08 -0.42
C LEU A 82 -0.24 -11.81 -0.23
N ILE A 83 -1.00 -11.61 -1.31
CA ILE A 83 -2.46 -11.43 -1.24
C ILE A 83 -3.15 -12.71 -0.75
N GLN A 84 -2.75 -13.88 -1.26
CA GLN A 84 -3.27 -15.15 -0.80
C GLN A 84 -2.90 -15.42 0.67
N TYR A 85 -1.66 -15.12 1.06
CA TYR A 85 -1.21 -15.23 2.44
C TYR A 85 -2.07 -14.37 3.37
N TYR A 86 -2.27 -13.10 3.03
CA TYR A 86 -3.15 -12.23 3.79
C TYR A 86 -4.57 -12.78 3.91
N GLN A 87 -5.17 -13.24 2.80
CA GLN A 87 -6.53 -13.78 2.82
C GLN A 87 -6.66 -15.03 3.70
N ASN A 88 -5.66 -15.92 3.69
CA ASN A 88 -5.62 -17.08 4.56
C ASN A 88 -5.56 -16.67 6.04
N GLN A 89 -4.65 -15.75 6.39
CA GLN A 89 -4.51 -15.25 7.76
C GLN A 89 -5.76 -14.51 8.25
N LEU A 90 -6.41 -13.73 7.37
CA LEU A 90 -7.68 -13.06 7.65
C LEU A 90 -8.77 -14.10 7.92
N ALA A 91 -8.94 -15.08 7.05
CA ALA A 91 -9.94 -16.12 7.20
C ALA A 91 -9.76 -16.93 8.50
N ASP A 92 -8.53 -17.31 8.81
CA ASP A 92 -8.23 -18.04 10.05
C ASP A 92 -8.48 -17.19 11.30
N SER A 93 -8.15 -15.91 11.25
CA SER A 93 -8.41 -14.98 12.36
C SER A 93 -9.91 -14.79 12.57
N LEU A 94 -10.68 -14.58 11.50
CA LEU A 94 -12.14 -14.44 11.58
C LEU A 94 -12.82 -15.71 12.10
N ARG A 95 -12.36 -16.91 11.71
CA ARG A 95 -12.86 -18.18 12.27
C ARG A 95 -12.58 -18.31 13.76
N LYS A 96 -11.37 -17.96 14.20
CA LYS A 96 -10.98 -18.02 15.63
C LYS A 96 -11.78 -17.05 16.51
N LEU A 97 -12.27 -15.97 15.93
CA LEU A 97 -13.08 -14.95 16.60
C LEU A 97 -14.59 -15.21 16.48
N ASP A 98 -15.00 -16.37 15.95
CA ASP A 98 -16.41 -16.72 15.69
C ASP A 98 -17.15 -15.62 14.91
N TYR A 99 -16.49 -15.05 13.89
CA TYR A 99 -17.04 -13.97 13.09
C TYR A 99 -18.39 -14.37 12.46
N PRO A 100 -19.47 -13.60 12.69
CA PRO A 100 -20.83 -14.05 12.37
C PRO A 100 -21.21 -13.93 10.89
N GLU A 101 -20.44 -13.20 10.09
CA GLU A 101 -20.74 -12.96 8.68
C GLU A 101 -19.89 -13.81 7.73
N ARG A 102 -20.10 -13.64 6.42
CA ARG A 102 -19.35 -14.35 5.40
C ARG A 102 -17.89 -13.90 5.39
N ILE A 103 -16.98 -14.86 5.56
CA ILE A 103 -15.54 -14.65 5.42
C ILE A 103 -15.19 -14.37 3.94
N PRO A 104 -14.43 -13.30 3.64
CA PRO A 104 -14.04 -12.99 2.27
C PRO A 104 -13.13 -14.07 1.68
N THR A 105 -13.41 -14.45 0.43
CA THR A 105 -12.59 -15.38 -0.36
C THR A 105 -11.47 -14.64 -1.08
N LEU A 106 -10.45 -15.36 -1.55
CA LEU A 106 -9.40 -14.78 -2.41
C LEU A 106 -9.96 -14.07 -3.64
N ARG A 107 -11.03 -14.62 -4.25
CA ARG A 107 -11.73 -13.97 -5.36
C ARG A 107 -12.30 -12.61 -4.94
N ASP A 108 -12.91 -12.51 -3.76
CA ASP A 108 -13.49 -11.25 -3.29
C ASP A 108 -12.38 -10.19 -3.08
N ILE A 109 -11.24 -10.59 -2.52
CA ILE A 109 -10.08 -9.70 -2.37
C ILE A 109 -9.59 -9.21 -3.74
N HIS A 110 -9.43 -10.08 -4.74
CA HIS A 110 -8.99 -9.65 -6.08
C HIS A 110 -10.00 -8.73 -6.78
N ILE A 111 -11.30 -8.98 -6.65
CA ILE A 111 -12.34 -8.08 -7.16
C ILE A 111 -12.20 -6.70 -6.52
N GLU A 112 -11.98 -6.66 -5.22
CA GLU A 112 -11.82 -5.41 -4.48
C GLU A 112 -10.51 -4.69 -4.85
N MET A 113 -9.43 -5.43 -5.14
CA MET A 113 -8.18 -4.86 -5.69
C MET A 113 -8.39 -4.22 -7.06
N LEU A 114 -9.18 -4.83 -7.94
CA LEU A 114 -9.53 -4.24 -9.24
C LEU A 114 -10.34 -2.96 -9.06
N LYS A 115 -11.37 -2.98 -8.21
CA LYS A 115 -12.19 -1.79 -7.90
C LYS A 115 -11.35 -0.62 -7.36
N ARG A 116 -10.31 -0.93 -6.58
CA ARG A 116 -9.46 0.07 -5.90
C ARG A 116 -8.09 0.27 -6.55
N ALA A 117 -7.92 -0.20 -7.79
CA ALA A 117 -6.63 -0.20 -8.48
C ALA A 117 -6.00 1.20 -8.59
N TYR A 118 -6.82 2.25 -8.69
CA TYR A 118 -6.35 3.64 -8.71
C TYR A 118 -5.58 4.03 -7.43
N PHE A 119 -5.95 3.48 -6.27
CA PHE A 119 -5.19 3.69 -5.05
C PHE A 119 -3.83 2.97 -5.09
N GLY A 120 -3.78 1.77 -5.69
CA GLY A 120 -2.50 1.10 -5.98
C GLY A 120 -1.60 1.96 -6.87
N MET A 121 -2.17 2.65 -7.86
CA MET A 121 -1.44 3.61 -8.70
C MET A 121 -0.93 4.80 -7.89
N GLN A 122 -1.76 5.38 -7.02
CA GLN A 122 -1.33 6.42 -6.09
C GLN A 122 -0.17 5.94 -5.19
N CYS A 123 -0.17 4.68 -4.77
CA CYS A 123 0.97 4.12 -4.03
C CYS A 123 2.23 4.06 -4.90
N LEU A 124 2.09 3.74 -6.18
CA LEU A 124 3.20 3.63 -7.13
C LEU A 124 3.85 4.98 -7.44
N TYR A 125 3.08 6.03 -7.74
CA TYR A 125 3.66 7.33 -8.14
C TYR A 125 3.67 8.39 -7.03
N GLY A 126 2.85 8.25 -6.00
CA GLY A 126 2.72 9.24 -4.92
C GLY A 126 3.46 8.87 -3.65
N ILE A 127 3.65 7.58 -3.38
CA ILE A 127 4.22 7.07 -2.12
C ILE A 127 5.61 6.48 -2.35
N LEU A 128 5.74 5.55 -3.30
CA LEU A 128 7.00 4.86 -3.54
C LEU A 128 8.21 5.77 -3.81
N PRO A 129 8.10 6.90 -4.57
CA PRO A 129 9.24 7.81 -4.74
C PRO A 129 9.73 8.40 -3.42
N VAL A 130 8.82 8.67 -2.48
CA VAL A 130 9.14 9.22 -1.15
C VAL A 130 9.87 8.18 -0.32
N VAL A 131 9.36 6.94 -0.31
CA VAL A 131 9.96 5.85 0.47
C VAL A 131 11.35 5.48 -0.03
N LEU A 132 11.58 5.58 -1.34
CA LEU A 132 12.88 5.31 -1.96
C LEU A 132 13.81 6.53 -1.97
N ALA A 133 13.33 7.71 -1.58
CA ALA A 133 14.16 8.90 -1.50
C ALA A 133 15.33 8.63 -0.54
N ASN A 134 16.52 9.13 -0.90
CA ASN A 134 17.60 9.21 0.08
C ASN A 134 17.06 9.94 1.31
N LYS A 135 17.47 9.54 2.51
CA LYS A 135 17.10 10.16 3.78
C LYS A 135 17.54 11.63 3.80
N SER A 136 16.85 12.50 3.07
CA SER A 136 16.91 13.93 3.25
C SER A 136 16.00 14.26 4.42
N GLU A 137 16.41 15.23 5.24
CA GLU A 137 15.69 15.66 6.43
C GLU A 137 14.30 16.25 6.11
N ASN A 138 13.93 16.36 4.83
CA ASN A 138 12.73 17.04 4.33
C ASN A 138 11.69 16.09 3.66
N ALA A 139 11.82 14.76 3.79
CA ALA A 139 10.83 13.83 3.25
C ALA A 139 9.53 13.87 4.07
N ASN A 140 8.69 14.87 3.83
CA ASN A 140 7.35 14.98 4.39
C ASN A 140 6.30 15.03 3.25
N PHE A 141 5.07 14.61 3.55
CA PHE A 141 3.98 14.62 2.57
C PHE A 141 3.65 16.04 2.07
N ALA A 142 3.96 17.08 2.86
CA ALA A 142 3.77 18.48 2.47
C ALA A 142 4.65 18.88 1.27
N GLY A 143 5.83 18.27 1.12
CA GLY A 143 6.73 18.45 -0.02
C GLY A 143 6.12 18.05 -1.37
N PHE A 144 5.07 17.24 -1.37
CA PHE A 144 4.36 16.86 -2.60
C PHE A 144 3.30 17.86 -3.05
N VAL A 145 2.79 18.68 -2.13
CA VAL A 145 1.65 19.58 -2.40
C VAL A 145 2.11 21.03 -2.48
N GLY A 146 3.17 21.41 -1.76
CA GLY A 146 3.66 22.78 -1.75
C GLY A 146 4.22 23.24 -3.09
N GLU A 147 3.98 24.51 -3.42
CA GLU A 147 4.50 25.17 -4.63
C GLU A 147 5.83 25.91 -4.39
N GLU A 148 6.31 25.94 -3.16
CA GLU A 148 7.61 26.52 -2.82
C GLU A 148 8.74 25.80 -3.56
N GLU A 149 9.82 26.54 -3.88
CA GLU A 149 10.94 26.06 -4.68
C GLU A 149 11.56 24.77 -4.12
N GLU A 150 11.66 24.67 -2.80
CA GLU A 150 12.16 23.48 -2.10
C GLU A 150 11.27 22.24 -2.34
N ASN A 151 9.95 22.42 -2.40
CA ASN A 151 8.99 21.34 -2.66
C ASN A 151 9.01 20.91 -4.13
N VAL A 152 9.21 21.87 -5.05
CA VAL A 152 9.41 21.58 -6.48
C VAL A 152 10.69 20.78 -6.68
N GLN A 153 11.79 21.20 -6.05
CA GLN A 153 13.08 20.50 -6.12
C GLN A 153 12.98 19.11 -5.50
N PHE A 154 12.31 18.97 -4.35
CA PHE A 154 12.08 17.68 -3.72
C PHE A 154 11.34 16.70 -4.67
N ARG A 155 10.25 17.15 -5.31
CA ARG A 155 9.56 16.33 -6.32
C ARG A 155 10.49 15.95 -7.48
N HIS A 156 11.27 16.91 -7.98
CA HIS A 156 12.23 16.65 -9.04
C HIS A 156 13.26 15.57 -8.62
N ASP A 157 13.76 15.61 -7.40
CA ASP A 157 14.76 14.67 -6.90
C ASP A 157 14.20 13.26 -6.72
N VAL A 158 13.03 13.12 -6.10
CA VAL A 158 12.42 11.79 -5.87
C VAL A 158 11.99 11.11 -7.17
N PHE A 159 11.49 11.88 -8.15
CA PHE A 159 11.09 11.32 -9.44
C PHE A 159 12.28 11.03 -10.36
N ASN A 160 13.42 11.71 -10.19
CA ASN A 160 14.64 11.40 -10.96
C ASN A 160 15.54 10.34 -10.28
N ASN A 161 15.15 9.82 -9.11
CA ASN A 161 15.90 8.80 -8.41
C ASN A 161 16.02 7.50 -9.26
N PRO A 162 17.24 7.05 -9.61
CA PRO A 162 17.42 5.82 -10.38
C PRO A 162 16.81 4.57 -9.73
N LEU A 163 16.78 4.51 -8.39
CA LEU A 163 16.17 3.40 -7.65
C LEU A 163 14.65 3.39 -7.85
N TYR A 164 14.01 4.56 -7.86
CA TYR A 164 12.58 4.65 -8.18
C TYR A 164 12.31 4.14 -9.60
N HIS A 165 13.10 4.54 -10.58
CA HIS A 165 12.95 4.03 -11.96
C HIS A 165 13.15 2.51 -12.08
N GLN A 166 14.05 1.93 -11.29
CA GLN A 166 14.26 0.48 -11.24
C GLN A 166 13.03 -0.26 -10.72
N HIS A 167 12.33 0.31 -9.72
CA HIS A 167 11.09 -0.27 -9.19
C HIS A 167 9.89 -0.01 -10.09
N LEU A 168 9.78 1.18 -10.67
CA LEU A 168 8.63 1.63 -11.44
C LEU A 168 8.38 0.75 -12.67
N ARG A 169 9.41 0.42 -13.44
CA ARG A 169 9.29 -0.35 -14.69
C ARG A 169 8.60 -1.72 -14.51
N PRO A 170 9.07 -2.62 -13.65
CA PRO A 170 8.43 -3.92 -13.45
C PRO A 170 7.04 -3.79 -12.79
N LEU A 171 6.85 -2.81 -11.90
CA LEU A 171 5.55 -2.56 -11.28
C LEU A 171 4.51 -2.07 -12.29
N LEU A 172 4.85 -1.14 -13.18
CA LEU A 172 3.94 -0.70 -14.24
C LEU A 172 3.50 -1.88 -15.12
N LYS A 173 4.45 -2.74 -15.53
CA LYS A 173 4.14 -3.95 -16.27
C LYS A 173 3.22 -4.90 -15.48
N MET A 174 3.48 -5.06 -14.19
CA MET A 174 2.68 -5.91 -13.31
C MET A 174 1.24 -5.39 -13.15
N PHE A 175 1.08 -4.07 -13.01
CA PHE A 175 -0.20 -3.39 -12.89
C PHE A 175 -1.00 -3.46 -14.20
N ASP A 176 -0.33 -3.24 -15.34
CA ASP A 176 -0.90 -3.36 -16.68
C ASP A 176 -1.48 -4.76 -16.92
N LEU A 177 -0.69 -5.81 -16.64
CA LEU A 177 -1.12 -7.20 -16.79
C LEU A 177 -2.30 -7.61 -15.89
N ARG A 178 -2.59 -6.82 -14.84
CA ARG A 178 -3.72 -7.03 -13.92
C ARG A 178 -4.93 -6.17 -14.25
N GLY A 179 -4.86 -5.32 -15.29
CA GLY A 179 -5.89 -4.34 -15.62
C GLY A 179 -5.98 -3.21 -14.59
N TYR A 180 -4.97 -3.02 -13.74
CA TYR A 180 -4.99 -1.94 -12.74
C TYR A 180 -4.79 -0.55 -13.36
N LEU A 181 -4.32 -0.50 -14.61
CA LEU A 181 -4.18 0.72 -15.40
C LEU A 181 -5.40 1.01 -16.28
N ASP A 182 -6.35 0.09 -16.35
CA ASP A 182 -7.56 0.25 -17.14
C ASP A 182 -8.50 1.20 -16.38
N HIS A 183 -8.70 2.38 -16.95
CA HIS A 183 -9.61 3.39 -16.42
C HIS A 183 -10.58 3.79 -17.53
N GLU A 184 -11.88 3.70 -17.25
CA GLU A 184 -12.95 4.23 -18.11
C GLU A 184 -13.04 5.77 -18.03
#